data_AF-A0A4P9XHR3-F1
#
_entry.id   AF-A0A4P9XHR3-F1
#
_cell.length_a   1.000
_cell.length_b   1.000
_cell.length_c   1.000
_cell.angle_alpha   90.00
_cell.angle_beta   90.00
_cell.angle_gamma   90.00
#
_symmetry.space_group_name_H-M   'P 1'
#
loop_
_entity.id
_entity.type
_entity.pdbx_description
1 polymer ?
#
loop_
_entity_poly.entity_id
_entity_poly.type
_entity_poly.pdbx_seq_one_letter_code
_entity_poly.pdbx_strand_id
1 'polypeptide(L)'
;MVTHSAGNDGQPYARDTDEPQQQLSSNPVMRLIQRHYGTTEYKRSEKQIENERTFFCGQPFNRWAMFPAAVIIQFCCGSLYAWSVFNQPIDNYIYDNPNEDRAPITFYVAVGLFGVSTAIMGPWLERHGPRNG
;
A
#
# COMPACT_ATOMS: atom_id res chain seq x y z
N MET A 1 27.40 -4.55 59.55
CA MET A 1 28.43 -5.25 58.76
C MET A 1 27.79 -6.48 58.12
N VAL A 2 27.17 -6.32 56.94
CA VAL A 2 27.02 -7.36 55.90
C VAL A 2 26.91 -6.59 54.57
N THR A 3 27.71 -7.03 53.62
CA THR A 3 27.97 -6.52 52.26
C THR A 3 27.18 -7.32 51.21
N HIS A 4 27.21 -6.86 49.94
CA HIS A 4 26.86 -7.57 48.69
C HIS A 4 25.34 -7.72 48.40
N SER A 5 24.83 -7.67 47.17
CA SER A 5 25.37 -7.57 45.81
C SER A 5 24.20 -7.48 44.81
N ALA A 6 24.42 -6.74 43.72
CA ALA A 6 23.92 -6.93 42.35
C ALA A 6 22.42 -7.16 42.05
N GLY A 7 21.91 -6.29 41.16
CA GLY A 7 21.39 -6.70 39.84
C GLY A 7 20.19 -7.65 39.82
N ASN A 8 19.01 -7.10 39.62
CA ASN A 8 17.89 -7.84 39.03
C ASN A 8 17.47 -7.14 37.73
N ASP A 9 18.33 -7.29 36.73
CA ASP A 9 18.10 -6.88 35.35
C ASP A 9 17.05 -7.80 34.71
N GLY A 10 16.11 -7.17 34.02
CA GLY A 10 15.48 -7.71 32.81
C GLY A 10 14.87 -9.11 32.90
N GLN A 11 13.75 -9.25 33.61
CA GLN A 11 12.80 -10.31 33.27
C GLN A 11 12.34 -10.09 31.82
N PRO A 12 12.62 -11.01 30.87
CA PRO A 12 12.17 -10.85 29.50
C PRO A 12 10.66 -11.06 29.49
N TYR A 13 9.95 -10.08 28.94
CA TYR A 13 8.54 -10.16 28.59
C TYR A 13 8.26 -11.52 27.93
N ALA A 14 7.52 -12.39 28.62
CA ALA A 14 7.03 -13.63 28.07
C ALA A 14 6.22 -13.26 26.82
N ARG A 15 6.78 -13.56 25.65
CA ARG A 15 6.06 -13.51 24.39
C ARG A 15 5.16 -14.75 24.40
N ASP A 16 3.93 -14.59 24.90
CA ASP A 16 2.85 -15.51 24.58
C ASP A 16 2.73 -15.54 23.06
N THR A 17 3.37 -16.52 22.43
CA THR A 17 3.16 -16.83 21.03
C THR A 17 1.85 -17.56 20.92
N ASP A 18 0.75 -16.82 21.06
CA ASP A 18 -0.51 -17.17 20.42
C ASP A 18 -0.28 -17.00 18.92
N GLU A 19 0.44 -17.94 18.29
CA GLU A 19 0.41 -18.05 16.84
C GLU A 19 -1.05 -18.36 16.48
N PRO A 20 -1.76 -17.49 15.74
CA PRO A 20 -3.05 -17.88 15.23
C PRO A 20 -2.78 -19.06 14.30
N GLN A 21 -3.16 -20.28 14.70
CA GLN A 21 -3.16 -21.45 13.84
C GLN A 21 -3.92 -21.06 12.57
N GLN A 22 -3.19 -20.79 11.49
CA GLN A 22 -3.75 -20.45 10.19
C GLN A 22 -4.62 -21.62 9.76
N GLN A 23 -5.93 -21.48 9.96
CA GLN A 23 -6.93 -22.42 9.47
C GLN A 23 -6.82 -22.43 7.93
N LEU A 24 -6.12 -23.42 7.41
CA LEU A 24 -6.00 -23.69 5.97
C LEU A 24 -7.40 -23.98 5.44
N SER A 25 -8.01 -22.99 4.80
CA SER A 25 -9.31 -23.18 4.18
C SER A 25 -9.20 -24.21 3.07
N SER A 26 -10.15 -25.14 2.97
CA SER A 26 -10.20 -26.18 1.94
C SER A 26 -10.44 -25.63 0.52
N ASN A 27 -10.63 -24.31 0.35
CA ASN A 27 -10.86 -23.65 -0.94
C ASN A 27 -9.55 -23.09 -1.55
N PRO A 28 -9.27 -23.37 -2.84
CA PRO A 28 -8.02 -22.96 -3.49
C PRO A 28 -7.86 -21.43 -3.57
N VAL A 29 -8.97 -20.70 -3.73
CA VAL A 29 -8.99 -19.23 -3.78
C VAL A 29 -8.59 -18.62 -2.43
N MET A 30 -9.20 -19.11 -1.36
CA MET A 30 -8.90 -18.61 -0.02
C MET A 30 -7.48 -18.98 0.42
N ARG A 31 -6.94 -20.12 -0.02
CA ARG A 31 -5.52 -20.47 0.13
C ARG A 31 -4.59 -19.54 -0.65
N LEU A 32 -4.97 -19.10 -1.85
CA LEU A 32 -4.20 -18.15 -2.65
C LEU A 32 -4.17 -16.76 -2.01
N ILE A 33 -5.30 -16.32 -1.45
CA ILE A 33 -5.41 -15.08 -0.67
C ILE A 33 -4.56 -15.18 0.61
N GLN A 34 -4.71 -16.25 1.40
CA GLN A 34 -3.90 -16.49 2.60
C GLN A 34 -2.41 -16.52 2.28
N ARG A 35 -2.00 -17.11 1.15
CA ARG A 35 -0.59 -17.10 0.71
C ARG A 35 -0.13 -15.71 0.26
N HIS A 36 -1.01 -14.92 -0.34
CA HIS A 36 -0.69 -13.58 -0.77
C HIS A 36 -0.47 -12.64 0.43
N TYR A 37 -1.31 -12.74 1.47
CA TYR A 37 -1.30 -11.87 2.66
C TYR A 37 -0.60 -12.44 3.92
N GLY A 38 -0.30 -13.73 3.98
CA GLY A 38 0.07 -14.42 5.24
C GLY A 38 1.56 -14.49 5.58
N THR A 39 2.44 -13.81 4.85
CA THR A 39 3.90 -13.92 5.09
C THR A 39 4.58 -12.57 4.96
N THR A 40 4.50 -11.74 6.00
CA THR A 40 5.22 -10.46 6.05
C THR A 40 5.87 -10.21 7.42
N GLU A 41 6.78 -11.10 7.82
CA GLU A 41 7.78 -10.76 8.85
C GLU A 41 8.88 -9.90 8.20
N TYR A 42 8.69 -8.57 8.21
CA TYR A 42 9.68 -7.61 7.74
C TYR A 42 10.84 -7.51 8.75
N LYS A 43 11.88 -8.34 8.60
CA LYS A 43 13.13 -8.19 9.35
C LYS A 43 14.00 -7.10 8.72
N ARG A 44 13.98 -5.91 9.34
CA ARG A 44 14.80 -4.77 8.94
C ARG A 44 16.29 -5.10 9.11
N SER A 45 17.05 -5.14 8.02
CA SER A 45 18.52 -5.28 8.06
C SER A 45 19.18 -3.92 8.35
N GLU A 46 20.33 -3.90 9.02
CA GLU A 46 21.10 -2.67 9.30
C GLU A 46 21.44 -1.87 8.03
N LYS A 47 21.72 -2.57 6.92
CA LYS A 47 21.95 -1.96 5.60
C LYS A 47 20.71 -1.27 5.03
N GLN A 48 19.53 -1.72 5.41
CA GLN A 48 18.25 -1.14 4.96
C GLN A 48 17.95 0.16 5.70
N ILE A 49 18.32 0.25 6.98
CA ILE A 49 18.23 1.48 7.78
C ILE A 49 19.13 2.58 7.20
N GLU A 50 20.33 2.21 6.74
CA GLU A 50 21.24 3.14 6.08
C GLU A 50 20.71 3.60 4.71
N ASN A 51 20.10 2.70 3.93
CA ASN A 51 19.46 3.06 2.65
C ASN A 51 18.19 3.91 2.82
N GLU A 52 17.48 3.77 3.93
CA GLU A 52 16.28 4.56 4.26
C GLU A 52 16.61 5.96 4.80
N ARG A 53 17.87 6.25 5.15
CA ARG A 53 18.30 7.61 5.56
C ARG A 53 18.20 8.63 4.44
N THR A 54 18.45 8.19 3.21
CA THR A 54 18.33 9.06 2.03
C THR A 54 16.96 8.87 1.41
N PHE A 55 16.31 9.95 1.04
CA PHE A 55 15.12 10.01 0.19
C PHE A 55 15.56 10.05 -1.30
N PHE A 56 14.60 10.22 -2.21
CA PHE A 56 14.83 10.32 -3.66
C PHE A 56 16.02 11.24 -4.00
N CYS A 57 16.85 10.85 -4.97
CA CYS A 57 18.09 11.56 -5.37
C CYS A 57 19.20 11.69 -4.30
N GLY A 58 19.23 10.83 -3.27
CA GLY A 58 20.35 10.79 -2.31
C GLY A 58 20.33 11.92 -1.26
N GLN A 59 19.25 12.70 -1.20
CA GLN A 59 19.06 13.75 -0.19
C GLN A 59 18.51 13.14 1.12
N PRO A 60 18.87 13.62 2.32
CA PRO A 60 18.28 13.13 3.56
C PRO A 60 16.77 13.40 3.59
N PHE A 61 15.99 12.51 4.23
CA PHE A 61 14.54 12.66 4.34
C PHE A 61 14.14 14.01 4.97
N ASN A 62 13.44 14.83 4.21
CA ASN A 62 12.84 16.07 4.70
C ASN A 62 11.32 15.90 4.82
N ARG A 63 10.75 16.26 5.96
CA ARG A 63 9.30 16.23 6.23
C ARG A 63 8.50 17.01 5.19
N TRP A 64 9.09 18.07 4.63
CA TRP A 64 8.46 18.88 3.61
C TRP A 64 8.30 18.17 2.26
N ALA A 65 9.03 17.09 1.99
CA ALA A 65 8.89 16.31 0.76
C ALA A 65 7.56 15.53 0.66
N MET A 66 6.85 15.36 1.78
CA MET A 66 5.52 14.72 1.75
C MET A 66 4.44 15.61 1.13
N PHE A 67 4.57 16.94 1.25
CA PHE A 67 3.62 17.88 0.66
C PHE A 67 3.54 17.79 -0.88
N PRO A 68 4.66 17.89 -1.64
CA PRO A 68 4.60 17.77 -3.10
C PRO A 68 4.13 16.38 -3.54
N ALA A 69 4.51 15.31 -2.83
CA ALA A 69 3.99 13.97 -3.12
C ALA A 69 2.46 13.89 -2.98
N ALA A 70 1.90 14.47 -1.91
CA ALA A 70 0.45 14.53 -1.71
C ALA A 70 -0.25 15.36 -2.80
N VAL A 71 0.33 16.50 -3.21
CA VAL A 71 -0.22 17.34 -4.28
C VAL A 71 -0.27 16.59 -5.62
N ILE A 72 0.78 15.83 -5.95
CA ILE A 72 0.83 15.03 -7.19
C ILE A 72 -0.28 13.97 -7.20
N ILE A 73 -0.47 13.24 -6.09
CA ILE A 73 -1.54 12.24 -5.98
C ILE A 73 -2.92 12.92 -6.09
N GLN A 74 -3.08 14.07 -5.44
CA GLN A 74 -4.33 14.84 -5.50
C GLN A 74 -4.62 15.34 -6.94
N PHE A 75 -3.60 15.72 -7.69
CA PHE A 75 -3.72 16.12 -9.10
C PHE A 75 -4.15 14.94 -10.00
N CYS A 76 -3.59 13.74 -9.78
CA CYS A 76 -4.06 12.52 -10.45
C CYS A 76 -5.54 12.25 -10.14
N CYS A 77 -5.95 12.36 -8.87
CA CYS A 77 -7.34 12.17 -8.47
C CYS A 77 -8.28 13.21 -9.11
N GLY A 78 -7.85 14.48 -9.16
CA GLY A 78 -8.60 15.54 -9.84
C GLY A 78 -8.75 15.30 -11.35
N SER A 79 -7.71 14.76 -11.99
CA SER A 79 -7.75 14.40 -13.42
C SER A 79 -8.78 13.30 -13.70
N LEU A 80 -8.87 12.30 -12.82
CA LEU A 80 -9.90 11.26 -12.89
C LEU A 80 -11.31 11.84 -12.70
N TYR A 81 -11.50 12.79 -11.77
CA TYR A 81 -12.78 13.46 -11.59
C TYR A 81 -13.19 14.30 -12.82
N ALA A 82 -12.24 14.99 -13.43
CA ALA A 82 -12.51 15.80 -14.63
C ALA A 82 -13.06 14.96 -15.79
N TRP A 83 -12.66 13.70 -15.92
CA TRP A 83 -13.23 12.77 -16.90
C TRP A 83 -14.75 12.65 -16.77
N SER A 84 -15.27 12.59 -15.54
CA SER A 84 -16.72 12.43 -15.32
C SER A 84 -17.57 13.59 -15.85
N VAL A 85 -17.01 14.81 -15.90
CA VAL A 85 -17.70 16.00 -16.42
C VAL A 85 -17.79 15.95 -17.95
N PHE A 86 -16.85 15.28 -18.60
CA PHE A 86 -16.83 15.14 -20.06
C PHE A 86 -17.71 14.02 -20.60
N ASN A 87 -18.37 13.24 -19.75
CA ASN A 87 -19.20 12.12 -20.19
C ASN A 87 -20.32 12.56 -21.15
N GLN A 88 -21.11 13.57 -20.78
CA GLN A 88 -22.19 14.10 -21.62
C GLN A 88 -21.71 14.69 -22.96
N PRO A 89 -20.68 15.57 -23.02
CA PRO A 89 -20.22 16.08 -24.29
C PRO A 89 -19.55 15.02 -25.18
N ILE A 90 -18.90 14.00 -24.60
CA ILE A 90 -18.34 12.87 -25.35
C ILE A 90 -19.46 12.02 -25.97
N ASP A 91 -20.50 11.70 -25.20
CA ASP A 91 -21.61 10.90 -25.70
C ASP A 91 -22.40 11.65 -26.80
N ASN A 92 -22.58 12.96 -26.64
CA ASN A 92 -23.16 13.81 -27.68
C ASN A 92 -22.30 13.82 -28.96
N TYR A 93 -20.98 13.99 -28.85
CA TYR A 93 -20.10 14.06 -30.03
C TYR A 93 -20.00 12.74 -30.79
N ILE A 94 -20.03 11.59 -30.10
CA ILE A 94 -19.83 10.27 -30.72
C ILE A 94 -21.15 9.64 -31.18
N TYR A 95 -22.22 9.80 -30.40
CA TYR A 95 -23.49 9.10 -30.60
C TYR A 95 -24.66 10.03 -30.96
N ASP A 96 -24.43 11.34 -31.09
CA ASP A 96 -25.45 12.39 -31.33
C ASP A 96 -26.58 12.39 -30.27
N ASN A 97 -26.35 11.72 -29.14
CA ASN A 97 -27.28 11.57 -28.04
C ASN A 97 -26.54 11.76 -26.71
N PRO A 98 -26.86 12.80 -25.92
CA PRO A 98 -26.19 13.08 -24.65
C PRO A 98 -26.53 12.09 -23.52
N ASN A 99 -27.49 11.18 -23.72
CA ASN A 99 -27.94 10.20 -22.72
C ASN A 99 -27.67 8.75 -23.13
N GLU A 100 -26.67 8.52 -23.99
CA GLU A 100 -26.28 7.17 -24.40
C GLU A 100 -25.49 6.43 -23.29
N ASP A 101 -24.95 7.17 -22.30
CA ASP A 101 -24.28 6.68 -21.08
C ASP A 101 -23.13 5.70 -21.37
N ARG A 102 -22.38 5.92 -22.45
CA ARG A 102 -21.26 5.04 -22.86
C ARG A 102 -19.92 5.53 -22.36
N ALA A 103 -19.70 6.84 -22.35
CA ALA A 103 -18.47 7.45 -21.86
C ALA A 103 -18.10 7.06 -20.40
N PRO A 104 -19.03 6.88 -19.44
CA PRO A 104 -18.71 6.45 -18.08
C PRO A 104 -18.14 5.02 -17.99
N ILE A 105 -18.41 4.16 -18.97
CA ILE A 105 -17.95 2.76 -18.95
C ILE A 105 -16.42 2.69 -18.91
N THR A 106 -15.74 3.60 -19.62
CA THR A 106 -14.26 3.66 -19.61
C THR A 106 -13.72 4.00 -18.22
N PHE A 107 -14.41 4.89 -17.49
CA PHE A 107 -14.06 5.25 -16.13
C PHE A 107 -14.21 4.06 -15.17
N TYR A 108 -15.32 3.31 -15.25
CA TYR A 108 -15.52 2.12 -14.40
C TYR A 108 -14.46 1.04 -14.64
N VAL A 109 -14.11 0.80 -15.90
CA VAL A 109 -13.04 -0.15 -16.24
C VAL A 109 -11.70 0.33 -15.69
N ALA A 110 -11.37 1.62 -15.84
CA ALA A 110 -10.13 2.19 -15.32
C ALA A 110 -10.02 2.05 -13.80
N VAL A 111 -11.06 2.44 -13.04
CA VAL A 111 -11.07 2.31 -11.57
C VAL A 111 -11.07 0.86 -11.13
N GLY A 112 -11.77 -0.03 -11.84
CA GLY A 112 -11.74 -1.47 -11.57
C GLY A 112 -10.34 -2.06 -11.72
N LEU A 113 -9.65 -1.75 -12.82
CA LEU A 113 -8.27 -2.18 -13.05
C LEU A 113 -7.29 -1.56 -12.05
N PHE A 114 -7.48 -0.30 -11.68
CA PHE A 114 -6.70 0.37 -10.64
C PHE A 114 -6.85 -0.33 -9.28
N GLY A 115 -8.07 -0.71 -8.90
CA GLY A 115 -8.34 -1.46 -7.68
C GLY A 115 -7.68 -2.83 -7.66
N VAL A 116 -7.78 -3.59 -8.76
CA VAL A 116 -7.11 -4.90 -8.89
C VAL A 116 -5.59 -4.75 -8.81
N SER A 117 -5.03 -3.73 -9.47
CA SER A 117 -3.59 -3.44 -9.42
C SER A 117 -3.15 -3.13 -7.99
N THR A 118 -3.92 -2.31 -7.26
CA THR A 118 -3.64 -1.96 -5.86
C THR A 118 -3.68 -3.19 -4.95
N ALA A 119 -4.64 -4.09 -5.14
CA ALA A 119 -4.76 -5.31 -4.35
C ALA A 119 -3.53 -6.22 -4.48
N ILE A 120 -2.96 -6.33 -5.69
CA ILE A 120 -1.75 -7.13 -5.95
C ILE A 120 -0.49 -6.41 -5.46
N MET A 121 -0.46 -5.07 -5.58
CA MET A 121 0.71 -4.25 -5.23
C MET A 121 0.97 -4.24 -3.72
N GLY A 122 -0.07 -4.33 -2.87
CA GLY A 122 0.05 -4.22 -1.42
C GLY A 122 1.09 -5.18 -0.82
N PRO A 123 0.93 -6.51 -0.94
CA PRO A 123 1.90 -7.46 -0.39
C PRO A 123 3.27 -7.44 -1.07
N TRP A 124 3.35 -6.97 -2.32
CA TRP A 124 4.63 -6.77 -2.98
C TRP A 124 5.40 -5.56 -2.39
N LEU A 125 4.69 -4.47 -2.07
CA LEU A 125 5.23 -3.28 -1.42
C LEU A 125 5.76 -3.60 -0.01
N GLU A 126 5.07 -4.45 0.74
CA GLU A 126 5.51 -4.93 2.07
C GLU A 126 6.83 -5.71 2.01
N ARG A 127 7.14 -6.37 0.88
CA ARG A 127 8.35 -7.18 0.70
C ARG A 127 9.54 -6.38 0.14
N HIS A 128 9.29 -5.47 -0.80
CA HIS A 128 10.36 -4.72 -1.49
C HIS A 128 10.58 -3.32 -0.90
N GLY A 129 9.69 -2.87 -0.02
CA GLY A 129 9.74 -1.57 0.62
C GLY A 129 9.24 -0.42 -0.27
N PRO A 130 8.86 0.71 0.34
CA PRO A 130 8.18 1.83 -0.34
C PRO A 130 9.03 2.60 -1.35
N ARG A 131 10.34 2.34 -1.44
CA ARG A 131 11.23 2.97 -2.43
C ARG A 131 11.19 2.30 -3.80
N ASN A 132 10.83 1.02 -3.84
CA ASN A 132 10.92 0.22 -5.04
C ASN A 132 9.57 0.14 -5.79
N GLY A 133 8.49 0.65 -5.19
CA GLY A 133 7.16 0.74 -5.79
C GLY A 133 6.84 2.03 -6.52
#